data_AF-A0A1D7YSL2-F1
#
_entry.id   AF-A0A1D7YSL2-F1
#
_cell.length_a   1.000
_cell.length_b   1.000
_cell.length_c   1.000
_cell.angle_alpha   90.00
_cell.angle_beta   90.00
_cell.angle_gamma   90.00
#
_symmetry.space_group_name_H-M   'P 1'
#
loop_
_entity.id
_entity.type
_entity.pdbx_description
1 polymer ?
#
loop_
_entity_poly.entity_id
_entity_poly.type
_entity_poly.pdbx_seq_one_letter_code
_entity_poly.pdbx_strand_id
1 'polypeptide(L)'
;MQARRAARELAFILFSQFDKKITNYTREDLQDIILKSVRILTSTATDELRTALGALVAMRDQIENYEADAEENLKRPIGAANIPVPIPMTSDMTGRINEMIDIAEKSMLALEIAEFTTLDSQHDVKNYAIQIADFFQKNHEEVDEIIQKYAKNWDLGRLVKMDKDILRIAIVELLYIKDAPMKVVVDEALELAKKYSTEDSAAFINGVLAKVIVDYGIN
;
A
#
# COMPACT_ATOMS: atom_id res chain seq x y z
N MET A 1 -12.05 12.10 -8.53
CA MET A 1 -11.89 11.05 -7.50
C MET A 1 -10.51 10.40 -7.56
N GLN A 2 -10.10 9.83 -8.70
CA GLN A 2 -8.80 9.14 -8.86
C GLN A 2 -7.58 10.01 -8.49
N ALA A 3 -7.59 11.29 -8.86
CA ALA A 3 -6.58 12.28 -8.48
C ALA A 3 -6.33 12.42 -6.97
N ARG A 4 -7.40 12.61 -6.18
CA ARG A 4 -7.30 12.77 -4.73
C ARG A 4 -6.89 11.47 -4.05
N ARG A 5 -7.33 10.32 -4.57
CA ARG A 5 -6.85 9.01 -4.13
C ARG A 5 -5.33 8.89 -4.31
N ALA A 6 -4.83 9.15 -5.52
CA ALA A 6 -3.39 9.15 -5.79
C ALA A 6 -2.63 10.12 -4.87
N ALA A 7 -3.20 11.30 -4.60
CA ALA A 7 -2.60 12.28 -3.70
C ALA A 7 -2.52 11.79 -2.24
N ARG A 8 -3.52 11.04 -1.75
CA ARG A 8 -3.49 10.42 -0.42
C ARG A 8 -2.47 9.32 -0.32
N GLU A 9 -2.36 8.48 -1.35
CA GLU A 9 -1.32 7.45 -1.42
C GLU A 9 0.08 8.08 -1.43
N LEU A 10 0.26 9.17 -2.18
CA LEU A 10 1.50 9.94 -2.15
C LEU A 10 1.77 10.58 -0.78
N ALA A 11 0.74 11.16 -0.14
CA ALA A 11 0.87 11.70 1.22
C ALA A 11 1.24 10.62 2.23
N PHE A 12 0.67 9.42 2.11
CA PHE A 12 0.98 8.27 2.94
C PHE A 12 2.45 7.84 2.80
N ILE A 13 2.94 7.71 1.56
CA ILE A 13 4.35 7.39 1.34
C ILE A 13 5.24 8.53 1.86
N LEU A 14 4.86 9.79 1.66
CA LEU A 14 5.59 10.96 2.17
C LEU A 14 5.70 10.94 3.70
N PHE A 15 4.60 10.66 4.42
CA PHE A 15 4.58 10.60 5.88
C PHE A 15 5.51 9.51 6.42
N SER A 16 5.62 8.39 5.69
CA SER A 16 6.56 7.33 6.06
C SER A 16 8.03 7.78 6.05
N GLN A 17 8.37 8.79 5.24
CA GLN A 17 9.72 9.33 5.04
C GLN A 17 10.06 10.50 5.97
N PHE A 18 9.10 11.04 6.73
CA PHE A 18 9.40 12.10 7.69
C PHE A 18 10.40 11.62 8.74
N ASP A 19 11.37 12.49 9.04
CA ASP A 19 12.26 12.32 10.17
C ASP A 19 11.51 12.41 11.51
N LYS A 20 12.20 12.14 12.61
CA LYS A 20 11.59 12.13 13.95
C LYS A 20 11.05 13.49 14.39
N LYS A 21 11.41 14.60 13.73
CA LYS A 21 11.09 15.94 14.17
C LYS A 21 9.89 16.55 13.46
N ILE A 22 9.41 15.96 12.34
CA ILE A 22 8.18 16.34 11.61
C ILE A 22 7.96 17.88 11.57
N THR A 23 9.03 18.65 11.39
CA THR A 23 8.98 20.11 11.46
C THR A 23 9.95 20.72 10.46
N ASN A 24 9.55 21.86 9.90
CA ASN A 24 10.35 22.73 9.04
C ASN A 24 10.69 22.19 7.64
N TYR A 25 9.90 21.27 7.07
CA TYR A 25 10.04 20.97 5.64
C TYR A 25 9.53 22.16 4.82
N THR A 26 10.37 22.64 3.90
CA THR A 26 9.96 23.58 2.87
C THR A 26 9.17 22.86 1.77
N ARG A 27 8.50 23.62 0.91
CA ARG A 27 7.82 23.03 -0.26
C ARG A 27 8.79 22.29 -1.18
N GLU A 28 10.03 22.77 -1.29
CA GLU A 28 11.09 22.14 -2.08
C GLU A 28 11.51 20.80 -1.44
N ASP A 29 11.69 20.76 -0.11
CA ASP A 29 11.97 19.51 0.61
C ASP A 29 10.85 18.47 0.39
N LEU A 30 9.58 18.89 0.45
CA LEU A 30 8.45 18.00 0.21
C LEU A 30 8.41 17.49 -1.24
N GLN A 31 8.76 18.31 -2.23
CA GLN A 31 8.87 17.88 -3.62
C GLN A 31 9.98 16.85 -3.83
N ASP A 32 11.13 17.06 -3.21
CA ASP A 32 12.25 16.12 -3.24
C ASP A 32 11.91 14.78 -2.58
N ILE A 33 11.19 14.83 -1.45
CA ILE A 33 10.69 13.62 -0.79
C ILE A 33 9.72 12.88 -1.71
N ILE A 34 8.78 13.57 -2.36
CA ILE A 34 7.85 12.95 -3.33
C ILE A 34 8.62 12.25 -4.45
N LEU A 35 9.64 12.90 -5.03
CA LEU A 35 10.45 12.28 -6.09
C LEU A 35 11.18 11.02 -5.60
N LYS A 36 11.74 11.05 -4.38
CA LYS A 36 12.37 9.88 -3.76
C LYS A 36 11.36 8.77 -3.51
N SER A 37 10.18 9.11 -2.98
CA SER A 37 9.07 8.19 -2.71
C SER A 37 8.60 7.48 -3.97
N VAL A 38 8.41 8.21 -5.07
CA VAL A 38 8.05 7.65 -6.38
C VAL A 38 9.11 6.68 -6.87
N ARG A 39 10.39 7.06 -6.79
CA ARG A 39 11.49 6.20 -7.20
C ARG A 39 11.55 4.90 -6.41
N ILE A 40 11.34 4.97 -5.09
CA ILE A 40 11.26 3.79 -4.22
C ILE A 40 10.08 2.91 -4.65
N LEU A 41 8.90 3.50 -4.84
CA LEU A 41 7.70 2.78 -5.26
C LEU A 41 7.91 2.03 -6.58
N THR A 42 8.48 2.69 -7.59
CA THR A 42 8.80 2.08 -8.89
C THR A 42 9.83 0.95 -8.75
N SER A 43 10.87 1.16 -7.93
CA SER A 43 11.88 0.13 -7.69
C SER A 43 11.30 -1.10 -7.02
N THR A 44 10.51 -0.91 -5.96
CA THR A 44 9.85 -2.01 -5.24
C THR A 44 8.90 -2.78 -6.16
N ALA A 45 8.05 -2.08 -6.92
CA ALA A 45 7.16 -2.71 -7.90
C ALA A 45 7.93 -3.52 -8.95
N THR A 46 9.08 -3.02 -9.39
CA THR A 46 9.94 -3.76 -10.34
C THR A 46 10.51 -5.04 -9.73
N ASP A 47 10.94 -5.00 -8.48
CA ASP A 47 11.49 -6.16 -7.78
C ASP A 47 10.42 -7.21 -7.43
N GLU A 48 9.22 -6.76 -7.07
CA GLU A 48 8.04 -7.60 -6.89
C GLU A 48 7.64 -8.33 -8.19
N LEU A 49 7.55 -7.61 -9.31
CA LEU A 49 7.30 -8.21 -10.63
C LEU A 49 8.37 -9.22 -11.02
N ARG A 50 9.65 -8.95 -10.71
CA ARG A 50 10.73 -9.90 -10.96
C ARG A 50 10.56 -11.18 -10.14
N THR A 51 10.09 -11.05 -8.90
CA THR A 51 9.79 -12.19 -8.02
C THR A 51 8.64 -13.02 -8.57
N ALA A 52 7.54 -12.38 -8.98
CA ALA A 52 6.41 -13.07 -9.62
C ALA A 52 6.82 -13.77 -10.91
N LEU A 53 7.63 -13.13 -11.76
CA LEU A 53 8.17 -13.75 -12.97
C LEU A 53 9.05 -14.97 -12.66
N GLY A 54 9.90 -14.89 -11.63
CA GLY A 54 10.72 -16.01 -11.18
C GLY A 54 9.88 -17.21 -10.75
N ALA A 55 8.78 -16.96 -10.03
CA ALA A 55 7.83 -18.01 -9.63
C ALA A 55 7.09 -18.62 -10.84
N LEU A 56 6.71 -17.83 -11.85
CA LEU A 56 6.12 -18.33 -13.10
C LEU A 56 7.10 -19.23 -13.85
N VAL A 57 8.35 -18.82 -13.97
CA VAL A 57 9.41 -19.60 -14.62
C VAL A 57 9.62 -20.94 -13.88
N ALA A 58 9.72 -20.91 -12.55
CA ALA A 58 9.86 -22.12 -11.76
C ALA A 58 8.65 -23.07 -11.92
N MET A 59 7.44 -22.53 -12.02
CA MET A 59 6.24 -23.33 -12.25
C MET A 59 6.23 -23.97 -13.64
N ARG A 60 6.62 -23.21 -14.68
CA ARG A 60 6.78 -23.76 -16.04
C ARG A 60 7.81 -24.89 -16.04
N ASP A 61 8.98 -24.66 -15.44
CA ASP A 61 10.06 -25.66 -15.41
C ASP A 61 9.62 -26.91 -14.64
N GLN A 62 8.83 -26.75 -13.57
CA GLN A 62 8.23 -27.86 -12.84
C GLN A 62 7.23 -28.65 -13.71
N ILE A 63 6.45 -27.99 -14.58
CA ILE A 63 5.51 -28.67 -15.49
C ILE A 63 6.28 -29.38 -16.62
N GLU A 64 7.27 -28.72 -17.22
CA GLU A 64 8.07 -29.26 -18.31
C GLU A 64 8.86 -30.51 -17.89
N ASN A 65 9.44 -30.47 -16.69
CA ASN A 65 10.27 -31.56 -16.17
C ASN A 65 9.50 -32.50 -15.24
N TYR A 66 8.19 -32.28 -15.02
CA TYR A 66 7.41 -32.98 -14.01
C TYR A 66 7.58 -34.50 -14.07
N GLU A 67 7.38 -35.06 -15.26
CA GLU A 67 7.50 -36.50 -15.46
C GLU A 67 8.96 -36.94 -15.41
N ALA A 68 9.88 -36.18 -16.01
CA ALA A 68 11.29 -36.55 -16.08
C ALA A 68 11.96 -36.61 -14.70
N ASP A 69 11.57 -35.71 -13.80
CA ASP A 69 12.11 -35.57 -12.44
C ASP A 69 11.44 -36.52 -11.43
N ALA A 70 10.38 -37.23 -11.83
CA ALA A 70 9.72 -38.20 -10.96
C ALA A 70 10.65 -39.38 -10.61
N GLU A 71 10.53 -39.90 -9.40
CA GLU A 71 11.45 -40.92 -8.86
C GLU A 71 11.49 -42.19 -9.74
N GLU A 72 10.35 -42.58 -10.31
CA GLU A 72 10.27 -43.71 -11.25
C GLU A 72 11.07 -43.44 -12.52
N ASN A 73 11.04 -42.20 -13.02
CA ASN A 73 11.72 -41.79 -14.24
C ASN A 73 13.21 -41.49 -14.05
N LEU A 74 13.66 -41.17 -12.83
CA LEU A 74 15.09 -41.04 -12.53
C LEU A 74 15.83 -42.39 -12.53
N LYS A 75 15.11 -43.50 -12.29
CA LYS A 75 15.69 -44.86 -12.21
C LYS A 75 15.71 -45.59 -13.55
N ARG A 76 15.14 -45.02 -14.61
CA ARG A 76 15.05 -45.67 -15.92
C ARG A 76 16.38 -45.65 -16.68
N PRO A 77 16.58 -46.56 -17.65
CA PRO A 77 17.75 -46.52 -18.52
C PRO A 77 17.84 -45.21 -19.31
N ILE A 78 19.08 -44.71 -19.51
CA ILE A 78 19.34 -43.49 -20.29
C ILE A 78 18.77 -43.67 -21.72
N GLY A 79 17.99 -42.69 -22.17
CA GLY A 79 17.36 -42.68 -23.51
C GLY A 79 16.04 -43.45 -23.61
N ALA A 80 15.55 -44.07 -22.53
CA ALA A 80 14.20 -44.59 -22.49
C ALA A 80 13.16 -43.45 -22.55
N ALA A 81 11.89 -43.74 -22.86
CA ALA A 81 10.78 -42.78 -22.77
C ALA A 81 10.34 -42.58 -21.31
N ASN A 82 9.69 -41.46 -20.99
CA ASN A 82 9.15 -41.23 -19.64
C ASN A 82 8.00 -42.21 -19.39
N ILE A 83 7.89 -42.68 -18.15
CA ILE A 83 6.76 -43.42 -17.61
C ILE A 83 5.76 -42.36 -17.10
N PRO A 84 4.47 -42.45 -17.47
CA PRO A 84 3.46 -41.53 -16.96
C PRO A 84 3.35 -41.57 -15.43
N VAL A 85 3.25 -40.41 -14.80
CA VAL A 85 3.11 -40.26 -13.34
C VAL A 85 1.84 -39.44 -12.98
N PRO A 86 1.21 -39.68 -11.81
CA PRO A 86 0.01 -38.93 -11.41
C PRO A 86 0.31 -37.44 -11.26
N ILE A 87 -0.52 -36.57 -11.84
CA ILE A 87 -0.36 -35.11 -11.77
C ILE A 87 -0.47 -34.63 -10.30
N PRO A 88 0.34 -33.65 -9.85
CA PRO A 88 0.26 -33.14 -8.50
C PRO A 88 -1.06 -32.40 -8.27
N MET A 89 -1.40 -32.16 -7.00
CA MET A 89 -2.66 -31.49 -6.66
C MET A 89 -2.67 -30.07 -7.22
N THR A 90 -3.72 -29.73 -7.97
CA THR A 90 -3.81 -28.43 -8.65
C THR A 90 -3.99 -27.27 -7.67
N SER A 91 -4.38 -27.53 -6.42
CA SER A 91 -4.50 -26.51 -5.37
C SER A 91 -3.21 -25.73 -5.15
N ASP A 92 -2.06 -26.41 -5.20
CA ASP A 92 -0.77 -25.80 -4.90
C ASP A 92 -0.32 -24.89 -6.06
N MET A 93 -0.62 -25.31 -7.29
CA MET A 93 -0.41 -24.50 -8.49
C MET A 93 -1.32 -23.27 -8.48
N THR A 94 -2.61 -23.46 -8.20
CA THR A 94 -3.57 -22.36 -8.10
C THR A 94 -3.19 -21.38 -6.99
N GLY A 95 -2.72 -21.86 -5.84
CA GLY A 95 -2.25 -21.01 -4.74
C GLY A 95 -1.08 -20.12 -5.16
N ARG A 96 -0.07 -20.70 -5.82
CA ARG A 96 1.07 -19.95 -6.37
C ARG A 96 0.64 -18.95 -7.45
N ILE A 97 -0.28 -19.33 -8.33
CA ILE A 97 -0.83 -18.43 -9.35
C ILE A 97 -1.53 -17.23 -8.70
N ASN A 98 -2.36 -17.48 -7.70
CA ASN A 98 -3.07 -16.41 -6.99
C ASN A 98 -2.09 -15.45 -6.29
N GLU A 99 -1.01 -15.97 -5.69
CA GLU A 99 0.05 -15.13 -5.11
C GLU A 99 0.72 -14.26 -6.19
N MET A 100 1.03 -14.81 -7.36
CA MET A 100 1.63 -14.05 -8.47
C MET A 100 0.68 -12.99 -9.03
N ILE A 101 -0.63 -13.28 -9.11
CA ILE A 101 -1.65 -12.32 -9.51
C ILE A 101 -1.71 -11.16 -8.51
N ASP A 102 -1.77 -11.46 -7.21
CA ASP A 102 -1.80 -10.44 -6.15
C ASP A 102 -0.55 -9.54 -6.20
N ILE A 103 0.64 -10.13 -6.38
CA ILE A 103 1.88 -9.36 -6.56
C ILE A 103 1.80 -8.46 -7.80
N ALA A 104 1.33 -8.99 -8.93
CA ALA A 104 1.22 -8.22 -10.18
C ALA A 104 0.21 -7.07 -10.06
N GLU A 105 -0.94 -7.29 -9.44
CA GLU A 105 -1.97 -6.26 -9.20
C GLU A 105 -1.42 -5.13 -8.31
N LYS A 106 -0.73 -5.48 -7.21
CA LYS A 106 -0.08 -4.51 -6.32
C LYS A 106 1.00 -3.70 -7.04
N SER A 107 1.84 -4.38 -7.82
CA SER A 107 2.90 -3.74 -8.60
C SER A 107 2.37 -2.83 -9.71
N MET A 108 1.31 -3.24 -10.42
CA MET A 108 0.65 -2.38 -11.42
C MET A 108 0.14 -1.09 -10.80
N LEU A 109 -0.54 -1.19 -9.66
CA LEU A 109 -1.04 -0.02 -8.95
C LEU A 109 0.09 0.89 -8.45
N ALA A 110 1.19 0.31 -7.96
CA ALA A 110 2.41 1.05 -7.60
C ALA A 110 2.99 1.81 -8.80
N LEU A 111 3.02 1.20 -9.98
CA LEU A 111 3.47 1.83 -11.22
C LEU A 111 2.49 2.91 -11.71
N GLU A 112 1.18 2.71 -11.60
CA GLU A 112 0.18 3.73 -11.92
C GLU A 112 0.37 4.98 -11.05
N ILE A 113 0.60 4.82 -9.74
CA ILE A 113 0.87 5.95 -8.84
C ILE A 113 2.17 6.67 -9.24
N ALA A 114 3.22 5.92 -9.58
CA ALA A 114 4.47 6.49 -10.04
C ALA A 114 4.29 7.26 -11.36
N GLU A 115 3.49 6.72 -12.27
CA GLU A 115 3.12 7.34 -13.55
C GLU A 115 2.34 8.65 -13.33
N PHE A 116 1.33 8.66 -12.45
CA PHE A 116 0.60 9.87 -12.05
C PHE A 116 1.51 10.97 -11.49
N THR A 117 2.69 10.60 -10.97
CA THR A 117 3.64 11.56 -10.40
C THR A 117 4.68 12.05 -11.42
N THR A 118 4.84 11.35 -12.55
CA THR A 118 5.87 11.61 -13.58
C THR A 118 5.31 12.22 -14.87
N LEU A 119 4.06 11.93 -15.25
CA LEU A 119 3.42 12.45 -16.47
C LEU A 119 2.49 13.66 -16.18
N ASP A 120 3.09 14.85 -16.20
CA ASP A 120 2.64 16.06 -16.89
C ASP A 120 1.15 16.52 -16.96
N SER A 121 0.21 16.08 -16.11
CA SER A 121 -1.15 16.68 -16.16
C SER A 121 -1.95 16.81 -14.87
N GLN A 122 -1.35 16.83 -13.67
CA GLN A 122 -2.05 17.37 -12.48
C GLN A 122 -1.08 18.02 -11.47
N HIS A 123 -0.93 19.34 -11.57
CA HIS A 123 -0.54 20.18 -10.43
C HIS A 123 -1.35 19.80 -9.17
N ASP A 124 -2.60 19.41 -9.35
CA ASP A 124 -3.56 19.15 -8.28
C ASP A 124 -3.20 17.94 -7.40
N VAL A 125 -2.66 16.84 -7.94
CA VAL A 125 -2.28 15.66 -7.13
C VAL A 125 -1.12 16.01 -6.19
N LYS A 126 -0.03 16.52 -6.75
CA LYS A 126 1.15 16.92 -5.98
C LYS A 126 0.81 18.04 -5.00
N ASN A 127 0.05 19.04 -5.44
CA ASN A 127 -0.37 20.14 -4.58
C ASN A 127 -1.24 19.65 -3.42
N TYR A 128 -2.16 18.70 -3.65
CA TYR A 128 -3.01 18.16 -2.60
C TYR A 128 -2.20 17.33 -1.59
N ALA A 129 -1.28 16.49 -2.06
CA ALA A 129 -0.37 15.75 -1.18
C ALA A 129 0.50 16.69 -0.33
N ILE A 130 1.07 17.73 -0.96
CA ILE A 130 1.84 18.78 -0.28
C ILE A 130 0.95 19.55 0.71
N GLN A 131 -0.30 19.84 0.35
CA GLN A 131 -1.25 20.53 1.21
C GLN A 131 -1.55 19.71 2.48
N ILE A 132 -1.80 18.41 2.33
CA ILE A 132 -1.96 17.49 3.47
C ILE A 132 -0.70 17.51 4.35
N ALA A 133 0.48 17.40 3.75
CA ALA A 133 1.75 17.41 4.48
C ALA A 133 2.00 18.73 5.22
N ASP A 134 1.72 19.87 4.59
CA ASP A 134 1.89 21.20 5.17
C ASP A 134 0.93 21.43 6.35
N PHE A 135 -0.34 21.06 6.22
CA PHE A 135 -1.28 21.10 7.33
C PHE A 135 -0.90 20.15 8.45
N PHE A 136 -0.45 18.94 8.13
CA PHE A 136 0.00 18.00 9.14
C PHE A 136 1.19 18.56 9.91
N GLN A 137 2.25 19.02 9.23
CA GLN A 137 3.43 19.59 9.88
C GLN A 137 3.06 20.72 10.86
N LYS A 138 2.14 21.61 10.46
CA LYS A 138 1.69 22.74 11.28
C LYS A 138 0.88 22.32 12.50
N ASN A 139 0.17 21.20 12.44
CA ASN A 139 -0.79 20.77 13.47
C ASN A 139 -0.49 19.37 14.04
N HIS A 140 0.72 18.84 13.84
CA HIS A 140 1.02 17.42 14.11
C HIS A 140 0.81 17.04 15.57
N GLU A 141 1.09 17.95 16.52
CA GLU A 141 0.86 17.75 17.96
C GLU A 141 -0.63 17.55 18.25
N GLU A 142 -1.49 18.45 17.77
CA GLU A 142 -2.94 18.35 17.92
C GLU A 142 -3.49 17.06 17.28
N VAL A 143 -3.07 16.75 16.05
CA VAL A 143 -3.50 15.54 15.34
C VAL A 143 -3.08 14.28 16.08
N ASP A 144 -1.86 14.21 16.59
CA ASP A 144 -1.39 13.05 17.36
C ASP A 144 -2.10 12.92 18.72
N GLU A 145 -2.43 14.03 19.39
CA GLU A 145 -3.23 14.03 20.62
C GLU A 145 -4.67 13.54 20.38
N ILE A 146 -5.28 13.95 19.28
CA ILE A 146 -6.60 13.45 18.84
C ILE A 146 -6.56 11.94 18.66
N ILE A 147 -5.57 11.43 17.91
CA ILE A 147 -5.41 10.00 17.69
C ILE A 147 -5.25 9.28 19.04
N GLN A 148 -4.37 9.77 19.91
CA GLN A 148 -4.17 9.18 21.23
C GLN A 148 -5.45 9.17 22.06
N LYS A 149 -6.22 10.27 22.07
CA LYS A 149 -7.48 10.39 22.82
C LYS A 149 -8.48 9.29 22.45
N TYR A 150 -8.65 9.01 21.17
CA TYR A 150 -9.64 8.04 20.69
C TYR A 150 -9.11 6.61 20.57
N ALA A 151 -7.79 6.43 20.54
CA ALA A 151 -7.11 5.15 20.53
C ALA A 151 -6.87 4.54 21.92
N LYS A 152 -7.18 5.25 23.04
CA LYS A 152 -6.87 4.81 24.42
C LYS A 152 -7.34 3.40 24.81
N ASN A 153 -8.41 2.89 24.20
CA ASN A 153 -8.95 1.55 24.48
C ASN A 153 -8.40 0.47 23.54
N TRP A 154 -7.62 0.86 22.55
CA TRP A 154 -6.86 -0.05 21.71
C TRP A 154 -5.47 -0.23 22.31
N ASP A 155 -4.92 -1.43 22.22
CA ASP A 155 -3.56 -1.69 22.62
C ASP A 155 -2.60 -0.77 21.82
N LEU A 156 -2.17 0.33 22.43
CA LEU A 156 -1.33 1.36 21.81
C LEU A 156 0.03 0.79 21.38
N GLY A 157 0.43 -0.38 21.90
CA GLY A 157 1.59 -1.14 21.44
C GLY A 157 1.43 -1.74 20.05
N ARG A 158 0.20 -1.74 19.49
CA ARG A 158 -0.15 -2.29 18.16
C ARG A 158 -0.56 -1.25 17.11
N LEU A 159 -0.48 0.05 17.41
CA LEU A 159 -0.63 1.06 16.36
C LEU A 159 0.58 0.97 15.43
N VAL A 160 0.47 0.09 14.44
CA VAL A 160 1.45 -0.02 13.35
C VAL A 160 1.60 1.38 12.78
N LYS A 161 2.85 1.81 12.55
CA LYS A 161 3.17 3.16 12.04
C LYS A 161 2.22 3.58 10.90
N MET A 162 1.87 2.61 10.04
CA MET A 162 0.96 2.76 8.91
C MET A 162 -0.46 3.19 9.31
N ASP A 163 -1.08 2.57 10.32
CA ASP A 163 -2.42 2.95 10.79
C ASP A 163 -2.43 4.37 11.35
N LYS A 164 -1.35 4.75 12.05
CA LYS A 164 -1.18 6.12 12.55
C LYS A 164 -1.08 7.12 11.40
N ASP A 165 -0.30 6.81 10.37
CA ASP A 165 -0.11 7.70 9.22
C ASP A 165 -1.42 7.85 8.40
N ILE A 166 -2.21 6.78 8.24
CA ILE A 166 -3.54 6.85 7.62
C ILE A 166 -4.47 7.74 8.43
N LEU A 167 -4.52 7.58 9.77
CA LEU A 167 -5.33 8.43 10.64
C LEU A 167 -4.91 9.90 10.58
N ARG A 168 -3.60 10.19 10.55
CA ARG A 168 -3.08 11.56 10.45
C ARG A 168 -3.56 12.24 9.17
N ILE A 169 -3.49 11.54 8.04
CA ILE A 169 -3.97 12.06 6.74
C ILE A 169 -5.47 12.34 6.81
N ALA A 170 -6.26 11.37 7.26
CA ALA A 170 -7.71 11.50 7.31
C ALA A 170 -8.16 12.62 8.27
N ILE A 171 -7.57 12.72 9.45
CA ILE A 171 -7.88 13.77 10.43
C ILE A 171 -7.49 15.14 9.88
N VAL A 172 -6.33 15.27 9.22
CA VAL A 172 -5.92 16.53 8.60
C VAL A 172 -6.90 16.96 7.52
N GLU A 173 -7.32 16.03 6.67
CA GLU A 173 -8.33 16.32 5.64
C GLU A 173 -9.65 16.77 6.28
N LEU A 174 -10.13 16.05 7.28
CA LEU A 174 -11.39 16.33 7.98
C LEU A 174 -11.39 17.69 8.68
N LEU A 175 -10.29 18.08 9.32
CA LEU A 175 -10.23 19.28 10.15
C LEU A 175 -9.78 20.54 9.39
N TYR A 176 -8.85 20.40 8.44
CA TYR A 176 -8.18 21.55 7.82
C TYR A 176 -8.46 21.70 6.33
N ILE A 177 -8.96 20.66 5.64
CA ILE A 177 -9.22 20.69 4.19
C ILE A 177 -10.72 20.64 3.89
N LYS A 178 -11.37 21.80 3.94
CA LYS A 178 -12.84 21.96 3.80
C LYS A 178 -13.43 21.54 2.44
N ASP A 179 -12.60 21.36 1.42
CA ASP A 179 -13.03 20.99 0.07
C ASP A 179 -13.22 19.47 -0.13
N ALA A 180 -12.97 18.66 0.91
CA ALA A 180 -13.09 17.21 0.88
C ALA A 180 -14.38 16.75 1.59
N PRO A 181 -15.33 16.09 0.87
CA PRO A 181 -16.53 15.56 1.52
C PRO A 181 -16.15 14.51 2.57
N MET A 182 -16.69 14.65 3.78
CA MET A 182 -16.41 13.77 4.92
C MET A 182 -16.47 12.28 4.54
N LYS A 183 -17.56 11.85 3.89
CA LYS A 183 -17.75 10.46 3.48
C LYS A 183 -16.62 9.95 2.59
N VAL A 184 -16.15 10.78 1.64
CA VAL A 184 -15.05 10.42 0.74
C VAL A 184 -13.74 10.29 1.50
N VAL A 185 -13.47 11.15 2.49
CA VAL A 185 -12.25 11.04 3.31
C VAL A 185 -12.25 9.74 4.11
N VAL A 186 -13.38 9.39 4.73
CA VAL A 186 -13.51 8.14 5.50
C VAL A 186 -13.35 6.94 4.58
N ASP A 187 -14.11 6.87 3.48
CA ASP A 187 -14.05 5.73 2.55
C ASP A 187 -12.62 5.50 2.06
N GLU A 188 -11.89 6.56 1.73
CA GLU A 188 -10.52 6.46 1.21
C GLU A 188 -9.49 6.07 2.29
N ALA A 189 -9.70 6.48 3.54
CA ALA A 189 -8.88 6.02 4.66
C ALA A 189 -9.05 4.50 4.90
N LEU A 190 -10.27 3.98 4.73
CA LEU A 190 -10.54 2.54 4.86
C LEU A 190 -9.92 1.73 3.72
N GLU A 191 -9.96 2.27 2.50
CA GLU A 191 -9.31 1.62 1.35
C GLU A 191 -7.77 1.58 1.52
N LEU A 192 -7.15 2.66 2.03
CA LEU A 192 -5.72 2.65 2.39
C LEU A 192 -5.41 1.57 3.44
N ALA A 193 -6.27 1.44 4.47
CA ALA A 193 -6.08 0.46 5.54
C ALA A 193 -6.15 -0.98 5.02
N LYS A 194 -7.12 -1.30 4.16
CA LYS A 194 -7.24 -2.63 3.54
C LYS A 194 -6.06 -2.96 2.64
N LYS A 195 -5.54 -1.95 1.94
CA LYS A 195 -4.45 -2.12 0.98
C LYS A 195 -3.09 -2.32 1.64
N TYR A 196 -2.82 -1.54 2.69
CA TYR A 196 -1.49 -1.44 3.29
C TYR A 196 -1.40 -2.05 4.69
N SER A 197 -2.51 -2.35 5.34
CA SER A 197 -2.56 -2.87 6.70
C SER A 197 -3.42 -4.13 6.79
N THR A 198 -4.01 -4.43 7.96
CA THR A 198 -4.86 -5.61 8.17
C THR A 198 -6.36 -5.28 8.07
N GLU A 199 -7.21 -6.30 7.94
CA GLU A 199 -8.67 -6.11 8.01
C GLU A 199 -9.12 -5.46 9.33
N ASP A 200 -8.47 -5.83 10.44
CA ASP A 200 -8.73 -5.24 11.76
C ASP A 200 -8.40 -3.73 11.80
N SER A 201 -7.39 -3.29 11.04
CA SER A 201 -6.99 -1.89 10.96
C SER A 201 -8.06 -1.01 10.30
N ALA A 202 -8.77 -1.52 9.30
CA ALA A 202 -9.88 -0.77 8.68
C ALA A 202 -11.02 -0.52 9.69
N ALA A 203 -11.41 -1.54 10.45
CA ALA A 203 -12.44 -1.40 11.49
C ALA A 203 -12.01 -0.41 12.59
N PHE A 204 -10.74 -0.49 13.02
CA PHE A 204 -10.16 0.44 13.98
C PHE A 204 -10.20 1.89 13.49
N ILE A 205 -9.68 2.14 12.28
CA ILE A 205 -9.63 3.47 11.68
C ILE A 205 -11.04 4.06 11.57
N ASN A 206 -12.01 3.27 11.11
CA ASN A 206 -13.41 3.70 11.04
C ASN A 206 -13.95 4.15 12.42
N GLY A 207 -13.67 3.36 13.46
CA GLY A 207 -14.11 3.66 14.82
C GLY A 207 -13.50 4.93 15.41
N VAL A 208 -12.24 5.22 15.09
CA VAL A 208 -11.58 6.48 15.48
C VAL A 208 -12.18 7.66 14.73
N LEU A 209 -12.28 7.58 13.40
CA LEU A 209 -12.80 8.68 12.57
C LEU A 209 -14.25 9.02 12.91
N ALA A 210 -15.09 8.02 13.20
CA ALA A 210 -16.47 8.24 13.62
C ALA A 210 -16.56 9.10 14.89
N LYS A 211 -15.68 8.87 15.88
CA LYS A 211 -15.63 9.68 17.12
C LYS A 211 -15.12 11.09 16.86
N VAL A 212 -14.10 11.24 16.00
CA VAL A 212 -13.58 12.55 15.59
C VAL A 212 -14.67 13.37 14.92
N ILE A 213 -15.40 12.78 13.97
CA ILE A 213 -16.50 13.45 13.25
C ILE A 213 -17.57 13.98 14.22
N VAL A 214 -17.98 13.16 15.19
CA VAL A 214 -18.99 13.54 16.19
C VAL A 214 -18.48 14.65 17.11
N ASP A 215 -17.28 14.49 17.68
CA ASP A 215 -16.75 15.45 18.66
C ASP A 215 -16.39 16.81 18.04
N TYR A 216 -16.03 16.83 16.75
CA TYR A 216 -15.65 18.06 16.02
C TYR A 216 -16.80 18.62 15.16
N GLY A 217 -17.99 18.03 15.19
CA GLY A 217 -19.18 18.54 14.50
C GLY A 217 -19.05 18.60 12.98
N ILE A 218 -18.36 17.60 12.39
CA ILE A 218 -18.10 17.54 10.95
C ILE A 218 -19.34 16.98 10.25
N ASN A 219 -19.84 17.70 9.24
CA ASN A 219 -21.05 17.34 8.48
C ASN A 219 -20.71 17.02 7.02
#